data_AF-A0A853IJG8-F1
#
_entry.id   AF-A0A853IJG8-F1
#
_cell.length_a   1.000
_cell.length_b   1.000
_cell.length_c   1.000
_cell.angle_alpha   90.00
_cell.angle_beta   90.00
_cell.angle_gamma   90.00
#
_symmetry.space_group_name_H-M   'P 1'
#
loop_
_entity.id
_entity.type
_entity.pdbx_description
1 polymer ?
#
loop_
_entity_poly.entity_id
_entity_poly.type
_entity_poly.pdbx_seq_one_letter_code
_entity_poly.pdbx_strand_id
1 'polypeptide(L)'
;MMLKKGRFDYFPRGVNEPFEELATRPEFDLAVEPHLLIRYPAPIFYFTSNEHTELATRVQAGLQKAVEDGSFNKLFYTHPTTKKIFELANIADRTVIDLNNPLLTEKTKIIVNYSKLWYRPGEETLRK
;
A
#
# COMPACT_ATOMS: atom_id res chain seq x y z
N MET A 1 -22.83 5.04 9.95
CA MET A 1 -22.15 4.92 8.64
C MET A 1 -23.15 4.51 7.55
N MET A 2 -22.94 4.85 6.27
CA MET A 2 -23.87 4.48 5.17
C MET A 2 -23.95 2.98 4.91
N LEU A 3 -22.87 2.24 5.18
CA LEU A 3 -22.84 0.78 5.11
C LEU A 3 -23.83 0.13 6.10
N LYS A 4 -23.85 0.58 7.36
CA LYS A 4 -24.83 0.14 8.38
C LYS A 4 -26.28 0.46 8.01
N LYS A 5 -26.50 1.42 7.10
CA LYS A 5 -27.83 1.75 6.55
C LYS A 5 -28.21 0.88 5.35
N GLY A 6 -27.41 -0.14 5.01
CA GLY A 6 -27.68 -1.07 3.92
C GLY A 6 -27.61 -0.45 2.53
N ARG A 7 -26.88 0.66 2.35
CA ARG A 7 -26.77 1.33 1.05
C ARG A 7 -25.80 0.63 0.09
N PHE A 8 -24.88 -0.14 0.65
CA PHE A 8 -23.88 -0.96 -0.04
C PHE A 8 -23.50 -2.13 0.88
N ASP A 9 -22.91 -3.20 0.32
CA ASP A 9 -22.48 -4.37 1.09
C ASP A 9 -21.02 -4.26 1.58
N TYR A 10 -20.21 -3.47 0.88
CA TYR A 10 -18.81 -3.20 1.23
C TYR A 10 -18.35 -1.86 0.64
N PHE A 11 -17.17 -1.40 1.08
CA PHE A 11 -16.50 -0.25 0.49
C PHE A 11 -14.98 -0.45 0.61
N PRO A 12 -14.19 -0.10 -0.42
CA PRO A 12 -12.76 -0.35 -0.41
C PRO A 12 -12.04 0.59 0.56
N ARG A 13 -11.01 0.06 1.23
CA ARG A 13 -10.07 0.76 2.11
C ARG A 13 -8.64 0.41 1.72
N GLY A 14 -7.70 1.30 2.02
CA GLY A 14 -6.28 0.95 1.99
C GLY A 14 -6.00 -0.17 2.99
N VAL A 15 -5.17 -1.15 2.61
CA VAL A 15 -4.93 -2.35 3.43
C VAL A 15 -4.41 -2.03 4.85
N ASN A 16 -3.82 -0.86 5.04
CA ASN A 16 -3.29 -0.36 6.30
C ASN A 16 -4.33 0.34 7.20
N GLU A 17 -5.51 0.68 6.68
CA GLU A 17 -6.50 1.53 7.35
C GLU A 17 -7.45 0.77 8.30
N PRO A 18 -8.07 -0.37 7.91
CA PRO A 18 -9.27 -0.85 8.60
C PRO A 18 -8.99 -1.38 10.01
N PHE A 19 -7.80 -1.91 10.29
CA PHE A 19 -7.50 -2.54 11.58
C PHE A 19 -7.54 -1.53 12.74
N GLU A 20 -7.01 -0.33 12.54
CA GLU A 20 -7.05 0.71 13.57
C GLU A 20 -8.43 1.38 13.66
N GLU A 21 -9.13 1.53 12.52
CA GLU A 21 -10.52 2.02 12.51
C GLU A 21 -11.45 1.10 13.31
N LEU A 22 -11.35 -0.21 13.13
CA LEU A 22 -12.17 -1.20 13.85
C LEU A 22 -11.81 -1.27 15.35
N ALA A 23 -10.52 -1.18 15.68
CA ALA A 23 -10.07 -1.19 17.08
C ALA A 23 -10.57 0.04 17.86
N THR A 24 -10.72 1.18 17.20
CA THR A 24 -11.14 2.44 17.83
C THR A 24 -12.64 2.70 17.76
N ARG A 25 -13.38 1.98 16.89
CA ARG A 25 -14.81 2.19 16.66
C ARG A 25 -15.62 0.88 16.63
N PRO A 26 -15.64 0.12 17.73
CA PRO A 26 -16.38 -1.15 17.80
C PRO A 26 -17.90 -0.98 17.61
N GLU A 27 -18.46 0.21 17.83
CA GLU A 27 -19.89 0.50 17.71
C GLU A 27 -20.47 0.36 16.29
N PHE A 28 -19.60 0.34 15.28
CA PHE A 28 -20.05 0.18 13.90
C PHE A 28 -20.35 -1.25 13.49
N ASP A 29 -19.92 -2.25 14.27
CA ASP A 29 -20.13 -3.69 14.00
C ASP A 29 -19.76 -4.06 12.56
N LEU A 30 -18.49 -3.82 12.23
CA LEU A 30 -17.94 -4.01 10.89
C LEU A 30 -16.83 -5.06 10.94
N ALA A 31 -16.66 -5.77 9.84
CA ALA A 31 -15.57 -6.71 9.65
C ALA A 31 -14.68 -6.26 8.48
N VAL A 32 -13.40 -6.63 8.55
CA VAL A 32 -12.56 -6.67 7.35
C VAL A 32 -12.98 -7.89 6.56
N GLU A 33 -13.37 -7.70 5.31
CA GLU A 33 -13.66 -8.82 4.41
C GLU A 33 -12.42 -9.76 4.39
N PRO A 34 -12.56 -11.09 4.53
CA PRO A 34 -11.42 -11.99 4.69
C PRO A 34 -10.89 -12.69 3.40
N HIS A 35 -11.60 -12.63 2.28
CA HIS A 35 -11.33 -13.47 1.10
C HIS A 35 -10.89 -12.70 -0.15
N LEU A 36 -11.18 -11.42 -0.27
CA LEU A 36 -10.97 -10.61 -1.47
C LEU A 36 -9.90 -9.56 -1.24
N LEU A 37 -9.10 -9.28 -2.27
CA LEU A 37 -8.16 -8.17 -2.31
C LEU A 37 -8.23 -7.47 -3.65
N ILE A 38 -8.58 -6.18 -3.65
CA ILE A 38 -8.51 -5.37 -4.87
C ILE A 38 -7.10 -4.81 -4.99
N ARG A 39 -6.43 -5.06 -6.13
CA ARG A 39 -5.07 -4.61 -6.39
C ARG A 39 -5.01 -3.78 -7.67
N TYR A 40 -4.38 -2.62 -7.60
CA TYR A 40 -4.08 -1.79 -8.76
C TYR A 40 -2.85 -0.91 -8.49
N PRO A 41 -2.12 -0.48 -9.53
CA PRO A 41 -0.97 0.39 -9.32
C PRO A 41 -1.44 1.78 -8.87
N ALA A 42 -1.02 2.18 -7.68
CA ALA A 42 -1.27 3.48 -7.08
C ALA A 42 0.03 4.02 -6.45
N PRO A 43 1.00 4.49 -7.26
CA PRO A 43 2.29 4.93 -6.74
C PRO A 43 2.16 6.21 -5.91
N ILE A 44 2.93 6.27 -4.83
CA ILE A 44 3.08 7.46 -4.00
C ILE A 44 4.39 8.14 -4.38
N PHE A 45 4.35 9.46 -4.57
CA PHE A 45 5.50 10.27 -4.93
C PHE A 45 5.86 11.25 -3.81
N TYR A 46 7.16 11.49 -3.65
CA TYR A 46 7.66 12.63 -2.90
C TYR A 46 7.68 13.85 -3.82
N PHE A 47 7.04 14.94 -3.39
CA PHE A 47 7.02 16.21 -4.13
C PHE A 47 7.84 17.26 -3.38
N THR A 48 8.58 18.06 -4.14
CA THR A 48 9.29 19.26 -3.66
C THR A 48 8.83 20.47 -4.45
N SER A 49 9.16 21.68 -3.99
CA SER A 49 9.01 22.89 -4.80
C SER A 49 9.81 22.77 -6.10
N ASN A 50 9.31 23.37 -7.17
CA ASN A 50 10.03 23.51 -8.45
C ASN A 50 11.32 24.34 -8.31
N GLU A 51 11.42 25.16 -7.26
CA GLU A 51 12.60 25.97 -6.96
C GLU A 51 13.70 25.17 -6.22
N HIS A 52 13.42 23.93 -5.81
CA HIS A 52 14.33 23.11 -5.00
C HIS A 52 14.70 21.81 -5.72
N THR A 53 15.19 21.93 -6.96
CA THR A 53 15.61 20.79 -7.80
C THR A 53 16.75 19.98 -7.18
N GLU A 54 17.66 20.63 -6.45
CA GLU A 54 18.72 19.94 -5.71
C GLU A 54 18.17 19.05 -4.58
N LEU A 55 17.13 19.51 -3.88
CA LEU A 55 16.45 18.73 -2.85
C LEU A 55 15.77 17.50 -3.46
N ALA A 56 15.03 17.68 -4.56
CA ALA A 56 14.43 16.56 -5.29
C ALA A 56 15.48 15.52 -5.67
N THR A 57 16.60 15.96 -6.23
CA THR A 57 17.70 15.07 -6.64
C THR A 57 18.29 14.32 -5.45
N ARG A 58 18.51 14.99 -4.32
CA ARG A 58 19.05 14.37 -3.12
C ARG A 58 18.07 13.37 -2.48
N VAL A 59 16.78 13.71 -2.40
CA VAL A 59 15.73 12.81 -1.90
C VAL A 59 15.61 11.57 -2.78
N GLN A 60 15.57 11.75 -4.11
CA GLN A 60 15.52 10.63 -5.05
C GLN A 60 16.73 9.70 -4.88
N ALA A 61 17.95 10.26 -4.82
CA ALA A 61 19.16 9.46 -4.64
C ALA A 61 19.17 8.69 -3.31
N GLY A 62 18.69 9.32 -2.22
CA GLY A 62 18.57 8.66 -0.92
C GLY A 62 17.56 7.51 -0.92
N LEU A 63 16.37 7.72 -1.48
CA LEU A 63 15.34 6.70 -1.61
C LEU A 63 15.81 5.53 -2.48
N GLN A 64 16.49 5.83 -3.59
CA GLN A 64 17.01 4.80 -4.47
C GLN A 64 18.06 3.93 -3.77
N LYS A 65 19.01 4.54 -3.04
CA LYS A 65 19.97 3.80 -2.22
C LYS A 65 19.27 2.92 -1.19
N ALA A 66 18.26 3.45 -0.50
CA ALA A 66 17.52 2.69 0.50
C ALA A 66 16.76 1.47 -0.08
N VAL A 67 16.28 1.59 -1.32
CA VAL A 67 15.66 0.46 -2.05
C VAL A 67 16.73 -0.55 -2.48
N GLU A 68 17.89 -0.08 -2.95
CA GLU A 68 18.99 -0.92 -3.43
C GLU A 68 19.70 -1.69 -2.31
N ASP A 69 19.92 -1.06 -1.16
CA ASP A 69 20.57 -1.66 0.01
C ASP A 69 19.60 -2.41 0.94
N GLY A 70 18.29 -2.36 0.65
CA GLY A 70 17.24 -3.08 1.37
C GLY A 70 16.79 -2.40 2.68
N SER A 71 17.38 -1.28 3.07
CA SER A 71 16.97 -0.54 4.28
C SER A 71 15.52 -0.02 4.20
N PHE A 72 15.04 0.31 2.99
CA PHE A 72 13.63 0.64 2.77
C PHE A 72 12.71 -0.53 3.13
N ASN A 73 13.00 -1.72 2.61
CA ASN A 73 12.22 -2.92 2.91
C ASN A 73 12.26 -3.24 4.40
N LYS A 74 13.43 -3.16 5.03
CA LYS A 74 13.57 -3.35 6.48
C LYS A 74 12.63 -2.42 7.24
N LEU A 75 12.61 -1.13 6.90
CA LEU A 75 11.68 -0.18 7.53
C LEU A 75 10.23 -0.53 7.21
N PHE A 76 9.90 -0.80 5.96
CA PHE A 76 8.55 -1.11 5.49
C PHE A 76 7.95 -2.34 6.18
N TYR A 77 8.72 -3.40 6.43
CA TYR A 77 8.22 -4.60 7.11
C TYR A 77 8.22 -4.50 8.63
N THR A 78 9.02 -3.60 9.22
CA THR A 78 9.17 -3.50 10.69
C THR A 78 8.43 -2.33 11.30
N HIS A 79 8.10 -1.29 10.54
CA HIS A 79 7.46 -0.08 11.05
C HIS A 79 6.08 -0.37 11.64
N PRO A 80 5.70 0.14 12.83
CA PRO A 80 4.45 -0.21 13.51
C PRO A 80 3.18 -0.05 12.67
N THR A 81 3.13 0.98 11.81
CA THR A 81 1.99 1.25 10.93
C THR A 81 1.81 0.22 9.82
N THR A 82 2.90 -0.34 9.31
CA THR A 82 2.87 -1.29 8.17
C THR A 82 2.99 -2.74 8.62
N LYS A 83 3.71 -3.02 9.71
CA LYS A 83 3.86 -4.36 10.27
C LYS A 83 2.53 -5.06 10.51
N LYS A 84 1.53 -4.33 11.03
CA LYS A 84 0.18 -4.85 11.29
C LYS A 84 -0.51 -5.39 10.03
N ILE A 85 -0.19 -4.85 8.85
CA ILE A 85 -0.73 -5.33 7.58
C ILE A 85 -0.34 -6.81 7.39
N PHE A 86 0.94 -7.12 7.58
CA PHE A 86 1.46 -8.48 7.37
C PHE A 86 1.01 -9.46 8.45
N GLU A 87 0.59 -8.97 9.62
CA GLU A 87 0.09 -9.79 10.72
C GLU A 87 -1.43 -10.06 10.62
N LEU A 88 -2.20 -9.09 10.11
CA LEU A 88 -3.66 -9.11 10.22
C LEU A 88 -4.38 -9.24 8.87
N ALA A 89 -3.76 -8.82 7.77
CA ALA A 89 -4.47 -8.76 6.49
C ALA A 89 -4.58 -10.11 5.78
N ASN A 90 -3.81 -11.13 6.16
CA ASN A 90 -3.80 -12.44 5.52
C ASN A 90 -3.73 -12.36 3.98
N ILE A 91 -2.82 -11.53 3.45
CA ILE A 91 -2.78 -11.16 2.03
C ILE A 91 -2.58 -12.38 1.12
N ALA A 92 -1.77 -13.35 1.56
CA ALA A 92 -1.42 -14.53 0.77
C ALA A 92 -2.61 -15.46 0.46
N ASP A 93 -3.62 -15.49 1.32
CA ASP A 93 -4.77 -16.40 1.18
C ASP A 93 -5.98 -15.74 0.49
N ARG A 94 -5.87 -14.47 0.11
CA ARG A 94 -6.96 -13.73 -0.55
C ARG A 94 -6.97 -13.96 -2.06
N THR A 95 -8.16 -14.04 -2.61
CA THR A 95 -8.39 -13.94 -4.05
C THR A 95 -8.15 -12.50 -4.51
N VAL A 96 -7.10 -12.31 -5.32
CA VAL A 96 -6.72 -11.00 -5.84
C VAL A 96 -7.53 -10.66 -7.08
N ILE A 97 -8.22 -9.52 -7.04
CA ILE A 97 -8.89 -8.88 -8.18
C ILE A 97 -7.99 -7.75 -8.67
N ASP A 98 -7.33 -7.97 -9.80
CA ASP A 98 -6.49 -6.96 -10.44
C ASP A 98 -7.32 -5.96 -11.25
N LEU A 99 -7.12 -4.68 -10.97
CA LEU A 99 -7.72 -3.58 -11.72
C LEU A 99 -6.63 -2.77 -12.43
N ASN A 100 -6.96 -2.30 -13.64
CA ASN A 100 -6.16 -1.28 -14.31
C ASN A 100 -6.42 0.08 -13.66
N ASN A 101 -5.37 0.90 -13.51
CA ASN A 101 -5.52 2.30 -13.14
C ASN A 101 -5.40 3.18 -14.41
N PRO A 102 -6.51 3.59 -15.03
CA PRO A 102 -6.48 4.38 -16.26
C PRO A 102 -5.98 5.81 -16.05
N LEU A 103 -5.84 6.26 -14.80
CA LEU A 103 -5.41 7.62 -14.46
C LEU A 103 -3.89 7.80 -14.45
N LEU A 104 -3.13 6.72 -14.67
CA LEU A 104 -1.67 6.80 -14.70
C LEU A 104 -1.19 7.49 -15.99
N THR A 105 -0.32 8.48 -15.82
CA THR A 105 0.41 9.09 -16.95
C THR A 105 1.36 8.08 -17.59
N GLU A 106 1.73 8.28 -18.85
CA GLU A 106 2.73 7.43 -19.53
C GLU A 106 4.07 7.36 -18.76
N LYS A 107 4.51 8.49 -18.19
CA LYS A 107 5.71 8.53 -17.34
C LYS A 107 5.56 7.62 -16.12
N THR A 108 4.39 7.61 -15.51
CA THR A 108 4.11 6.77 -14.33
C THR A 108 4.02 5.29 -14.70
N LYS A 109 3.42 4.95 -15.84
CA LYS A 109 3.33 3.56 -16.33
C LYS A 109 4.70 2.91 -16.50
N ILE A 110 5.71 3.68 -16.91
CA ILE A 110 7.11 3.20 -16.99
C ILE A 110 7.63 2.78 -15.61
N ILE A 111 7.36 3.58 -14.56
CA ILE A 111 7.81 3.31 -13.18
C ILE A 111 7.13 2.07 -12.59
N VAL A 112 5.87 1.81 -12.94
CA VAL A 112 5.12 0.63 -12.48
C VAL A 112 5.83 -0.68 -12.84
N ASN A 113 6.61 -0.70 -13.91
CA ASN A 113 7.36 -1.90 -14.32
C ASN A 113 8.61 -2.17 -13.47
N TYR A 114 9.04 -1.25 -12.61
CA TYR A 114 10.21 -1.44 -11.75
C TYR A 114 9.85 -2.25 -10.50
N SER A 115 9.98 -3.57 -10.60
CA SER A 115 9.50 -4.55 -9.61
C SER A 115 9.98 -4.32 -8.18
N LYS A 116 11.17 -3.73 -7.99
CA LYS A 116 11.74 -3.45 -6.66
C LYS A 116 10.93 -2.43 -5.84
N LEU A 117 10.09 -1.61 -6.50
CA LEU A 117 9.25 -0.61 -5.83
C LEU A 117 7.90 -1.16 -5.36
N TRP A 118 7.58 -2.41 -5.68
CA TRP A 118 6.27 -2.98 -5.45
C TRP A 118 6.35 -4.17 -4.51
N TYR A 119 5.45 -4.18 -3.54
CA TYR A 119 5.14 -5.39 -2.80
C TYR A 119 4.25 -6.30 -3.64
N ARG A 120 4.53 -7.60 -3.62
CA ARG A 120 3.75 -8.63 -4.30
C ARG A 120 3.26 -9.65 -3.26
N PRO A 121 1.94 -9.92 -3.20
CA PRO A 121 1.40 -11.03 -2.42
C PRO A 121 2.17 -12.32 -2.68
N GLY A 122 2.61 -13.00 -1.63
CA GLY A 122 3.40 -14.24 -1.71
C GLY A 122 4.92 -14.04 -1.58
N GLU A 123 5.43 -12.80 -1.53
CA GLU A 123 6.87 -12.52 -1.33
C GLU A 123 7.24 -12.30 0.16
N GLU A 124 6.32 -12.51 1.10
CA GLU A 124 6.50 -12.22 2.54
C GLU A 124 7.56 -13.11 3.20
N THR A 125 7.76 -14.33 2.67
CA THR A 125 8.73 -15.31 3.18
C THR A 125 10.11 -15.15 2.57
N LEU A 126 10.22 -14.52 1.40
CA LEU A 126 11.46 -14.41 0.62
C LEU A 126 12.35 -13.22 1.04
N ARG A 127 11.86 -12.36 1.95
CA ARG A 127 12.53 -11.11 2.34
C ARG A 127 12.80 -11.01 3.85
N LYS A 128 12.76 -12.14 4.57
CA LYS A 128 13.21 -12.25 5.97
C LYS A 128 14.72 -12.40 6.06
#